data_AF-A0A9D4ZV00-F1
#
_entry.id   AF-A0A9D4ZV00-F1
#
_cell.length_a   1.000
_cell.length_b   1.000
_cell.length_c   1.000
_cell.angle_alpha   90.00
_cell.angle_beta   90.00
_cell.angle_gamma   90.00
#
_symmetry.space_group_name_H-M   'P 1'
#
loop_
_entity.id
_entity.type
_entity.pdbx_description
1 polymer ?
#
loop_
_entity_poly.entity_id
_entity_poly.type
_entity_poly.pdbx_seq_one_letter_code
_entity_poly.pdbx_strand_id
1 'polypeptide(L)'
;MQSQQDNDDGPPPGWQPIPTPQRPAPLPSGFAQMVCGSCRRLLSYPSGGKHVKCSCCQTVNIVLEADQVGQVKCGSCTLLLMYPYGASQVRCSSCRFVTEIGANNKRPPWSVQQSKPTPPKASC
;
A
#
# COMPACT_ATOMS: atom_id res chain seq x y z
N MET A 1 -11.55 55.55 18.08
CA MET A 1 -12.19 55.35 16.76
C MET A 1 -11.68 54.02 16.23
N GLN A 2 -12.33 52.89 16.56
CA GLN A 2 -13.50 52.34 15.84
C GLN A 2 -13.19 52.31 14.34
N SER A 3 -13.04 51.16 13.69
CA SER A 3 -14.21 50.40 13.25
C SER A 3 -13.90 48.95 12.82
N GLN A 4 -14.80 48.07 13.27
CA GLN A 4 -15.17 46.73 12.80
C GLN A 4 -15.12 46.52 11.27
N GLN A 5 -14.70 45.34 10.82
CA GLN A 5 -15.32 44.56 9.73
C GLN A 5 -14.65 43.16 9.78
N ASP A 6 -15.23 42.15 10.43
CA ASP A 6 -16.21 41.24 9.81
C ASP A 6 -15.81 40.82 8.39
N ASN A 7 -15.18 39.65 8.29
CA ASN A 7 -15.24 38.88 7.06
C ASN A 7 -15.34 37.39 7.43
N ASP A 8 -16.57 37.01 7.73
CA ASP A 8 -17.06 35.65 7.54
C ASP A 8 -16.86 35.29 6.06
N ASP A 9 -15.88 34.42 5.78
CA ASP A 9 -15.82 33.72 4.50
C ASP A 9 -15.81 32.22 4.82
N GLY A 10 -17.00 31.73 5.17
CA GLY A 10 -17.27 30.31 5.28
C GLY A 10 -16.88 29.60 3.97
N PRO A 11 -16.35 28.36 4.05
CA PRO A 11 -15.87 27.67 2.87
C PRO A 11 -16.98 27.56 1.80
N PRO A 12 -16.65 27.79 0.51
CA PRO A 12 -17.65 27.91 -0.53
C PRO A 12 -18.49 26.62 -0.66
N PRO A 13 -19.78 26.74 -1.02
CA PRO A 13 -20.65 25.59 -1.19
C PRO A 13 -20.15 24.75 -2.37
N GLY A 14 -19.60 23.57 -2.08
CA GLY A 14 -19.11 22.65 -3.12
C GLY A 14 -17.91 21.76 -2.76
N TRP A 15 -17.28 21.97 -1.60
CA TRP A 15 -16.23 21.07 -1.10
C TRP A 15 -16.82 19.73 -0.63
N GLN A 16 -17.10 18.87 -1.59
CA GLN A 16 -17.35 17.46 -1.33
C GLN A 16 -15.98 16.77 -1.23
N PRO A 17 -15.65 16.12 -0.10
CA PRO A 17 -14.46 15.30 -0.02
C PRO A 17 -14.51 14.24 -1.13
N ILE A 18 -13.48 14.22 -1.98
CA ILE A 18 -13.25 13.11 -2.89
C ILE A 18 -13.25 11.83 -2.02
N PRO A 19 -14.00 10.77 -2.36
CA PRO A 19 -13.96 9.52 -1.62
C PRO A 19 -12.51 9.12 -1.45
N THR A 20 -12.02 9.15 -0.20
CA THR A 20 -10.74 8.55 0.15
C THR A 20 -10.76 7.13 -0.41
N PRO A 21 -9.69 6.64 -1.07
CA PRO A 21 -9.62 5.24 -1.44
C PRO A 21 -9.82 4.44 -0.15
N GLN A 22 -11.03 3.91 0.01
CA GLN A 22 -11.44 3.27 1.24
C GLN A 22 -10.49 2.11 1.45
N ARG A 23 -9.75 2.15 2.56
CA ARG A 23 -9.05 0.98 3.10
C ARG A 23 -10.03 -0.19 2.95
N PRO A 24 -9.67 -1.31 2.30
CA PRO A 24 -10.50 -2.50 2.35
C PRO A 24 -10.73 -2.78 3.83
N ALA A 25 -11.95 -2.58 4.30
CA ALA A 25 -12.31 -2.93 5.66
C ALA A 25 -11.89 -4.40 5.84
N PRO A 26 -11.22 -4.79 6.93
CA PRO A 26 -11.06 -6.21 7.22
C PRO A 26 -12.46 -6.79 7.16
N LEU A 27 -12.73 -7.65 6.16
CA LEU A 27 -14.02 -8.29 6.06
C LEU A 27 -14.25 -9.01 7.39
N PRO A 28 -15.36 -8.77 8.10
CA PRO A 28 -15.68 -9.54 9.31
C PRO A 28 -16.05 -11.00 9.01
N SER A 29 -15.87 -11.43 7.76
CA SER A 29 -15.96 -12.83 7.37
C SER A 29 -14.56 -13.40 7.50
N GLY A 30 -14.39 -14.56 8.16
CA GLY A 30 -13.11 -15.25 8.36
C GLY A 30 -12.42 -15.72 7.06
N PHE A 31 -12.68 -15.05 5.93
CA PHE A 31 -12.18 -15.30 4.60
C PHE A 31 -11.63 -14.01 3.98
N ALA A 32 -10.49 -14.15 3.31
CA ALA A 32 -9.83 -13.13 2.51
C ALA A 32 -9.71 -13.58 1.06
N GLN A 33 -9.27 -12.67 0.19
CA GLN A 33 -9.07 -12.93 -1.24
C GLN A 33 -7.64 -12.66 -1.65
N MET A 34 -7.14 -13.44 -2.62
CA MET A 34 -5.86 -13.20 -3.26
C MET A 34 -5.89 -13.65 -4.72
N VAL A 35 -4.96 -13.13 -5.52
CA VAL A 35 -4.74 -13.59 -6.89
C VAL A 35 -3.59 -14.60 -6.88
N CYS A 36 -3.79 -15.76 -7.51
CA CYS A 36 -2.72 -16.75 -7.64
C CYS A 36 -1.56 -16.18 -8.49
N GLY A 37 -0.34 -16.27 -7.97
CA GLY A 37 0.87 -15.77 -8.65
C GLY A 37 1.23 -16.53 -9.93
N SER A 38 0.68 -17.74 -10.15
CA SER A 38 0.94 -18.55 -11.33
C SER A 38 -0.18 -18.41 -12.39
N CYS A 39 -1.41 -18.83 -12.06
CA CYS A 39 -2.51 -18.84 -13.03
C CYS A 39 -3.41 -17.59 -13.00
N ARG A 40 -3.09 -16.58 -12.17
CA ARG A 40 -3.85 -15.33 -12.00
C ARG A 40 -5.32 -15.49 -11.59
N ARG A 41 -5.73 -16.67 -11.13
CA ARG A 41 -7.10 -16.91 -10.64
C ARG A 41 -7.30 -16.26 -9.27
N LEU A 42 -8.45 -15.62 -9.07
CA LEU A 42 -8.89 -15.14 -7.76
C LEU A 42 -9.22 -16.33 -6.86
N LEU A 43 -8.67 -16.36 -5.66
CA LEU A 43 -8.84 -17.40 -4.65
C LEU A 43 -9.42 -16.78 -3.38
N SER A 44 -10.48 -17.41 -2.85
CA SER A 44 -10.96 -17.16 -1.50
C SER A 44 -10.29 -18.15 -0.55
N TYR A 45 -9.82 -17.67 0.60
CA TYR A 45 -9.14 -18.51 1.59
C TYR A 45 -9.45 -18.01 3.00
N PRO A 46 -9.35 -18.85 4.05
CA PRO A 46 -9.54 -18.41 5.43
C PRO A 46 -8.52 -17.36 5.84
N SER A 47 -8.95 -16.29 6.50
CA SER A 47 -8.03 -15.27 7.00
C SER A 47 -7.06 -15.86 8.03
N GLY A 48 -5.82 -15.34 8.08
CA GLY A 48 -4.74 -15.85 8.95
C GLY A 48 -3.93 -17.01 8.37
N GLY A 49 -4.29 -17.56 7.21
CA GLY A 49 -3.46 -18.54 6.50
C GLY A 49 -2.22 -17.90 5.86
N LYS A 50 -1.01 -18.41 6.14
CA LYS A 50 0.25 -17.94 5.52
C LYS A 50 0.47 -18.47 4.09
N HIS A 51 -0.13 -19.62 3.80
CA HIS A 51 0.04 -20.32 2.53
C HIS A 51 -1.32 -20.77 2.01
N VAL A 52 -1.58 -20.53 0.72
CA VAL A 52 -2.83 -20.89 0.05
C VAL A 52 -2.51 -21.70 -1.19
N LYS A 53 -2.93 -22.98 -1.20
CA LYS A 53 -2.82 -23.83 -2.38
C LYS A 53 -3.92 -23.44 -3.38
N CYS A 54 -3.51 -23.07 -4.59
CA CYS A 54 -4.46 -22.78 -5.66
C CYS A 54 -5.21 -24.06 -6.06
N SER A 55 -6.54 -24.04 -6.02
CA SER A 55 -7.37 -25.17 -6.44
C SER A 55 -7.25 -25.49 -7.94
N CYS A 56 -6.89 -24.50 -8.77
CA CYS A 56 -6.82 -24.67 -10.23
C CYS A 56 -5.48 -25.20 -10.72
N CYS A 57 -4.35 -24.65 -10.24
CA CYS A 57 -3.01 -24.99 -10.72
C CYS A 57 -2.10 -25.61 -9.67
N GLN A 58 -2.63 -25.88 -8.46
CA GLN A 58 -1.91 -26.46 -7.32
C GLN A 58 -0.72 -25.66 -6.79
N THR A 59 -0.41 -24.49 -7.36
CA THR A 59 0.65 -23.59 -6.87
C THR A 59 0.34 -23.15 -5.43
N VAL A 60 1.33 -23.27 -4.55
CA VAL A 60 1.26 -22.73 -3.19
C VAL A 60 1.64 -21.26 -3.24
N ASN A 61 0.72 -20.39 -2.85
CA ASN A 61 0.92 -18.95 -2.82
C ASN A 61 1.18 -18.51 -1.38
N ILE A 62 2.07 -17.55 -1.18
CA ILE A 62 2.33 -16.94 0.11
C ILE A 62 1.38 -15.77 0.29
N VAL A 63 0.69 -15.73 1.43
CA VAL A 63 -0.14 -14.60 1.84
C VAL A 63 0.72 -13.70 2.72
N LEU A 64 0.88 -12.45 2.28
CA LEU A 64 1.58 -11.43 3.06
C LEU A 64 0.55 -10.43 3.56
N GLU A 65 0.49 -10.29 4.88
CA GLU A 65 -0.25 -9.20 5.51
C GLU A 65 0.42 -7.86 5.19
N ALA A 66 -0.33 -6.75 5.30
CA ALA A 66 0.20 -5.43 4.97
C ALA A 66 1.41 -5.02 5.85
N ASP A 67 1.62 -5.63 7.02
CA ASP A 67 2.81 -5.39 7.85
C ASP A 67 4.04 -6.19 7.36
N GLN A 68 3.82 -7.24 6.57
CA GLN A 68 4.86 -8.15 6.07
C GLN A 68 5.40 -7.72 4.70
N VAL A 69 4.94 -6.58 4.18
CA VAL A 69 5.38 -6.05 2.88
C VAL A 69 6.12 -4.73 3.07
N GLY A 70 7.37 -4.71 2.61
CA GLY A 70 8.20 -3.52 2.50
C GLY A 70 8.13 -2.89 1.11
N GLN A 71 8.56 -1.63 1.02
CA GLN A 71 8.70 -0.92 -0.25
C GLN A 71 10.09 -0.33 -0.42
N VAL A 72 10.59 -0.33 -1.65
CA VAL A 72 11.91 0.22 -1.98
C VAL A 72 11.87 0.83 -3.38
N LYS A 73 12.55 1.97 -3.58
CA LYS A 73 12.75 2.50 -4.94
C LYS A 73 13.94 1.81 -5.58
N CYS A 74 13.78 1.34 -6.81
CA CYS A 74 14.88 0.79 -7.60
C CYS A 74 15.98 1.85 -7.78
N GLY A 75 17.24 1.49 -7.51
CA GLY A 75 18.38 2.40 -7.67
C GLY A 75 18.70 2.80 -9.11
N SER A 76 18.15 2.10 -10.11
CA SER A 76 18.39 2.38 -11.53
C SER A 76 17.20 3.07 -12.21
N CYS A 77 16.00 2.49 -12.16
CA CYS A 77 14.83 3.03 -12.87
C CYS A 77 13.83 3.76 -11.97
N THR A 78 14.12 3.92 -10.68
CA THR A 78 13.27 4.57 -9.65
C THR A 78 11.91 3.91 -9.38
N LEU A 79 11.58 2.82 -10.09
CA LEU A 79 10.35 2.06 -9.92
C LEU A 79 10.19 1.61 -8.46
N LEU A 80 8.99 1.81 -7.92
CA LEU A 80 8.64 1.36 -6.56
C LEU A 80 8.40 -0.14 -6.57
N LEU A 81 9.25 -0.88 -5.87
CA LEU A 81 9.20 -2.32 -5.73
C LEU A 81 8.60 -2.66 -4.37
N MET A 82 7.72 -3.66 -4.37
CA MET A 82 7.21 -4.29 -3.14
C MET A 82 7.97 -5.59 -2.89
N TYR A 83 8.29 -5.87 -1.64
CA TYR A 83 9.07 -7.04 -1.28
C TYR A 83 8.66 -7.60 0.10
N PRO A 84 8.87 -8.90 0.36
CA PRO A 84 8.64 -9.46 1.68
C PRO A 84 9.61 -8.86 2.70
N TYR A 85 9.09 -8.40 3.85
CA TYR A 85 9.92 -7.81 4.88
C TYR A 85 11.01 -8.79 5.35
N GLY A 86 12.24 -8.31 5.50
CA GLY A 86 13.41 -9.13 5.83
C GLY A 86 14.28 -9.54 4.64
N ALA A 87 13.89 -9.25 3.40
CA ALA A 87 14.79 -9.41 2.24
C ALA A 87 15.98 -8.44 2.33
N SER A 88 17.20 -8.95 2.12
CA SER A 88 18.43 -8.13 2.06
C SER A 88 18.62 -7.42 0.72
N GLN A 89 17.99 -7.92 -0.34
CA GLN A 89 18.08 -7.38 -1.70
C GLN A 89 16.82 -7.68 -2.50
N VAL A 90 16.50 -6.82 -3.46
CA VAL A 90 15.35 -6.97 -4.36
C VAL A 90 15.79 -6.71 -5.80
N ARG A 91 15.45 -7.64 -6.70
CA ARG A 91 15.67 -7.47 -8.13
C ARG A 91 14.48 -6.76 -8.76
N CYS A 92 14.74 -5.68 -9.48
CA CYS A 92 13.72 -4.95 -10.22
C CYS A 92 13.13 -5.81 -11.34
N SER A 93 11.80 -5.94 -11.39
CA SER A 93 11.11 -6.66 -12.46
C SER A 93 11.21 -5.97 -13.83
N SER A 94 11.40 -4.65 -13.84
CA SER A 94 11.47 -3.84 -15.06
C SER A 94 12.89 -3.80 -15.64
N CYS A 95 13.89 -3.34 -14.88
CA CYS A 95 15.25 -3.15 -15.39
C CYS A 95 16.27 -4.20 -14.91
N ARG A 96 15.84 -5.21 -14.14
CA ARG A 96 16.67 -6.30 -13.59
C ARG A 96 17.78 -5.86 -12.62
N PHE A 97 17.92 -4.57 -12.32
CA PHE A 97 18.85 -4.04 -11.32
C PHE A 97 18.54 -4.58 -9.92
N VAL A 98 19.58 -4.96 -9.16
CA VAL A 98 19.46 -5.46 -7.79
C VAL A 98 19.68 -4.29 -6.84
N THR A 99 18.69 -4.01 -6.00
CA THR A 99 18.76 -2.96 -4.98
C THR A 99 18.96 -3.62 -3.61
N GLU A 100 20.05 -3.28 -2.92
CA GLU A 100 20.29 -3.69 -1.55
C GLU A 100 19.37 -2.92 -0.58
N ILE A 101 18.83 -3.63 0.40
CA ILE A 101 17.92 -3.07 1.40
C ILE A 101 18.74 -2.66 2.64
N GLY A 102 19.29 -1.45 2.58
CA GLY A 102 19.97 -0.81 3.70
C GLY A 102 19.05 0.10 4.53
N ALA A 103 19.52 0.56 5.69
CA ALA A 103 18.78 1.48 6.57
C ALA A 103 18.31 2.76 5.86
N ASN A 104 19.07 3.21 4.85
CA ASN A 104 18.82 4.40 4.04
C ASN A 104 17.66 4.27 3.04
N ASN A 105 17.26 3.06 2.65
CA ASN A 105 16.17 2.83 1.68
C ASN A 105 15.09 1.87 2.22
N LYS A 106 15.22 1.47 3.50
CA LYS A 106 14.20 0.68 4.19
C LYS A 106 13.01 1.57 4.52
N ARG A 107 11.89 1.34 3.84
CA ARG A 107 10.61 1.97 4.21
C ARG A 107 9.93 1.19 5.33
N PRO A 108 9.13 1.87 6.17
CA PRO A 108 8.29 1.19 7.14
C PRO A 108 7.30 0.25 6.41
N PRO A 109 6.75 -0.75 7.13
CA PRO A 109 5.75 -1.64 6.56
C PRO A 109 4.61 -0.91 5.87
N TRP A 110 4.06 -1.51 4.83
CA TRP A 110 2.99 -0.91 4.02
C TRP A 110 1.81 -0.46 4.87
N SER A 111 1.42 -1.20 5.91
CA SER A 111 0.42 -0.80 6.92
C SER A 111 0.64 0.60 7.50
N VAL A 112 1.90 0.93 7.84
CA VAL A 112 2.28 2.21 8.44
C VAL A 112 2.33 3.32 7.40
N GLN A 113 2.76 3.01 6.18
CA GLN A 113 2.78 4.00 5.11
C GLN A 113 1.38 4.37 4.65
N GLN A 114 0.44 3.41 4.66
CA GLN A 114 -0.97 3.67 4.37
C GLN A 114 -1.65 4.55 5.42
N SER A 115 -1.20 4.50 6.67
CA SER A 115 -1.76 5.36 7.74
C SER A 115 -1.26 6.80 7.70
N LYS A 116 -0.31 7.17 6.82
CA LYS A 116 0.14 8.56 6.70
C LYS A 116 -0.85 9.36 5.83
N PRO A 117 -1.63 10.31 6.38
CA PRO A 117 -2.35 11.28 5.55
C PRO A 117 -1.34 12.08 4.73
N THR A 118 -1.62 12.26 3.44
CA THR A 118 -0.84 13.15 2.58
C THR A 118 -0.80 14.55 3.21
N PRO A 119 0.37 15.19 3.35
CA PRO A 119 0.42 16.57 3.84
C PRO A 119 -0.35 17.48 2.89
N PRO A 120 -1.13 18.46 3.39
CA PRO A 120 -1.74 19.46 2.54
C PRO A 120 -0.60 20.17 1.79
N LYS A 121 -0.71 20.25 0.46
CA LYS A 121 0.26 20.97 -0.35
C LYS A 121 0.28 22.42 0.14
N ALA A 122 1.38 22.82 0.78
CA ALA A 122 1.69 24.22 0.98
C ALA A 122 1.78 24.86 -0.40
N SER A 123 0.90 25.81 -0.69
CA SER A 123 1.06 26.72 -1.82
C SER A 123 1.12 28.13 -1.26
N CYS A 124 2.14 28.87 -1.71
CA CYS A 124 2.42 30.27 -1.40
C CYS A 124 1.24 31.19 -1.65
#